data_AF-A0A3B5L901-F1
#
_entry.id   AF-A0A3B5L901-F1
#
_cell.length_a   1.000
_cell.length_b   1.000
_cell.length_c   1.000
_cell.angle_alpha   90.00
_cell.angle_beta   90.00
_cell.angle_gamma   90.00
#
_symmetry.space_group_name_H-M   'P 1'
#
loop_
_entity.id
_entity.type
_entity.pdbx_description
1 polymer ?
#
loop_
_entity_poly.entity_id
_entity_poly.type
_entity_poly.pdbx_seq_one_letter_code
_entity_poly.pdbx_strand_id
1 'polypeptide(L)'
;MCSICNFSIISLFQATRGTVKASTNFKASADAEVLQKAMKGLEYDDDLEEDVCGDTSGHFKRLLVILLQAKRQSGIQEGNIETDAQALFKAGEEKYGTDEQSFVTILGNRSAQHLRKVFDAYMKMSGYEMEESIQRETSGGLKDLLLAVVKCARSVPAYFAETLYYAMKGAGTDDNTLIRVMVSRSEVDLLDIRAEFRKMFACSLHSMIKGDTGGDYRKTLLLLCGGDDA
;
A
#
# COMPACT_ATOMS: atom_id res chain seq x y z
N MET A 1 -25.10 -32.93 14.74
CA MET A 1 -24.92 -33.39 13.34
C MET A 1 -25.01 -32.19 12.42
N CYS A 2 -23.86 -31.67 11.99
CA CYS A 2 -23.63 -31.27 10.60
C CYS A 2 -22.12 -31.10 10.43
N SER A 3 -21.51 -32.05 9.73
CA SER A 3 -20.12 -32.05 9.26
C SER A 3 -20.02 -31.29 7.93
N ILE A 4 -18.77 -31.01 7.53
CA ILE A 4 -18.30 -30.46 6.23
C ILE A 4 -18.15 -28.92 6.32
N CYS A 5 -16.96 -28.32 6.27
CA CYS A 5 -15.87 -28.53 5.31
C CYS A 5 -14.52 -28.89 5.95
N ASN A 6 -14.07 -30.08 5.58
CA ASN A 6 -12.71 -30.59 5.75
C ASN A 6 -11.83 -29.88 4.71
N PHE A 7 -10.82 -29.12 5.13
CA PHE A 7 -9.82 -28.55 4.23
C PHE A 7 -8.90 -29.67 3.72
N SER A 8 -9.38 -30.40 2.71
CA SER A 8 -8.52 -31.27 1.92
C SER A 8 -7.57 -30.41 1.11
N ILE A 9 -6.29 -30.55 1.44
CA ILE A 9 -5.12 -30.09 0.70
C ILE A 9 -5.31 -30.43 -0.78
N ILE A 10 -5.60 -29.41 -1.59
CA ILE A 10 -5.61 -29.52 -3.04
C ILE A 10 -4.15 -29.57 -3.50
N SER A 11 -3.70 -30.79 -3.78
CA SER A 11 -2.98 -31.19 -4.98
C SER A 11 -2.15 -30.11 -5.70
N LEU A 12 -0.83 -30.24 -5.56
CA LEU A 12 0.18 -30.08 -6.62
C LEU A 12 -0.20 -29.17 -7.80
N PHE A 13 0.06 -27.86 -7.67
CA PHE A 13 0.44 -27.06 -8.82
C PHE A 13 1.95 -27.23 -9.04
N GLN A 14 2.33 -28.19 -9.89
CA GLN A 14 3.66 -28.18 -10.52
C GLN A 14 3.66 -27.07 -11.58
N ALA A 15 3.91 -25.83 -11.14
CA ALA A 15 4.34 -24.76 -12.02
C ALA A 15 5.87 -24.65 -11.98
N THR A 16 6.57 -25.69 -12.47
CA THR A 16 8.02 -25.63 -12.67
C THR A 16 8.33 -24.95 -14.01
N ARG A 17 8.22 -23.61 -14.03
CA ARG A 17 8.79 -22.77 -15.09
C ARG A 17 9.75 -21.70 -14.55
N GLY A 18 10.41 -21.99 -13.43
CA GLY A 18 11.57 -21.24 -12.95
C GLY A 18 12.87 -21.98 -13.27
N THR A 19 13.89 -21.27 -13.77
CA THR A 19 15.27 -21.77 -13.95
C THR A 19 16.03 -21.91 -12.63
N VAL A 20 15.42 -21.55 -11.50
CA VAL A 20 16.02 -21.61 -10.18
C VAL A 20 15.87 -23.01 -9.59
N LYS A 21 17.00 -23.73 -9.46
CA LYS A 21 17.06 -24.98 -8.69
C LYS A 21 17.22 -24.63 -7.22
N ALA A 22 16.43 -25.27 -6.36
CA ALA A 22 16.57 -25.13 -4.91
C ALA A 22 18.02 -25.48 -4.50
N SER A 23 18.59 -24.67 -3.60
CA SER A 23 19.89 -24.98 -2.97
C SER A 23 19.79 -26.35 -2.28
N THR A 24 20.87 -27.14 -2.28
CA THR A 24 20.88 -28.53 -1.79
C THR A 24 20.42 -28.69 -0.34
N ASN A 25 20.39 -27.59 0.42
CA ASN A 25 19.99 -27.54 1.82
C ASN A 25 18.69 -26.74 2.08
N PHE A 26 18.00 -26.23 1.04
CA PHE A 26 16.77 -25.45 1.22
C PHE A 26 15.58 -26.40 1.40
N LYS A 27 14.96 -26.38 2.59
CA LYS A 27 13.79 -27.19 2.92
C LYS A 27 12.62 -26.25 3.08
N ALA A 28 11.96 -25.93 1.96
CA ALA A 28 10.90 -24.92 1.89
C ALA A 28 9.86 -25.01 3.03
N SER A 29 9.42 -26.22 3.41
CA SER A 29 8.47 -26.40 4.51
C SER A 29 9.07 -26.15 5.90
N ALA A 30 10.30 -26.60 6.15
CA ALA A 30 10.97 -26.37 7.42
C ALA A 30 11.40 -24.91 7.58
N ASP A 31 11.88 -24.28 6.51
CA ASP A 31 12.25 -22.87 6.47
C ASP A 31 11.01 -21.98 6.62
N ALA A 32 9.89 -22.34 5.99
CA ALA A 32 8.60 -21.65 6.17
C ALA A 32 8.06 -21.80 7.59
N GLU A 33 8.20 -22.98 8.23
CA GLU A 33 7.83 -23.17 9.63
C GLU A 33 8.73 -22.38 10.59
N VAL A 34 10.04 -22.30 10.33
CA VAL A 34 10.97 -21.48 11.11
C VAL A 34 10.65 -20.00 10.94
N LEU A 35 10.35 -19.55 9.72
CA LEU A 35 9.86 -18.19 9.45
C LEU A 35 8.54 -17.93 10.16
N GLN A 36 7.58 -18.85 10.11
CA GLN A 36 6.30 -18.71 10.79
C GLN A 36 6.48 -18.67 12.32
N LYS A 37 7.40 -19.47 12.87
CA LYS A 37 7.75 -19.45 14.30
C LYS A 37 8.54 -18.22 14.70
N ALA A 38 9.42 -17.70 13.84
CA ALA A 38 10.12 -16.43 14.07
C ALA A 38 9.14 -15.24 13.99
N MET A 39 8.18 -15.27 13.07
CA MET A 39 7.10 -14.28 12.99
C MET A 39 6.14 -14.36 14.19
N LYS A 40 5.91 -15.56 14.74
CA LYS A 40 5.13 -15.75 15.97
C LYS A 40 5.92 -15.49 17.26
N GLY A 41 7.24 -15.69 17.23
CA GLY A 41 8.19 -15.55 18.34
C GLY A 41 8.84 -14.16 18.42
N LEU A 42 8.63 -13.31 17.41
CA LEU A 42 8.57 -11.86 17.58
C LEU A 42 7.24 -11.53 18.28
N GLU A 43 7.08 -12.06 19.50
CA GLU A 43 5.97 -11.81 20.41
C GLU A 43 6.00 -10.33 20.80
N TYR A 44 5.32 -9.48 20.02
CA TYR A 44 4.51 -8.43 20.61
C TYR A 44 3.23 -9.13 21.05
N ASP A 45 3.15 -9.47 22.34
CA ASP A 45 1.94 -9.97 23.01
C ASP A 45 0.93 -8.83 23.28
N ASP A 46 1.26 -7.62 22.82
CA ASP A 46 0.46 -6.42 22.92
C ASP A 46 -0.49 -6.30 21.72
N ASP A 47 -1.71 -5.82 21.97
CA ASP A 47 -2.67 -5.54 20.91
C ASP A 47 -2.07 -4.51 19.95
N LEU A 48 -1.94 -4.82 18.66
CA LEU A 48 -1.41 -3.89 17.65
C LEU A 48 -2.15 -2.53 17.67
N GLU A 49 -3.43 -2.52 18.05
CA GLU A 49 -4.17 -1.28 18.27
C GLU A 49 -3.66 -0.51 19.50
N GLU A 50 -3.28 -1.20 20.59
CA GLU A 50 -2.67 -0.62 21.79
C GLU A 50 -1.29 -0.01 21.48
N ASP A 51 -0.41 -0.74 20.78
CA ASP A 51 0.89 -0.23 20.35
C ASP A 51 0.75 1.04 19.52
N VAL A 52 -0.11 0.99 18.49
CA VAL A 52 -0.40 2.17 17.67
C VAL A 52 -0.99 3.29 18.52
N CYS A 53 -1.85 2.98 19.50
CA CYS A 53 -2.43 3.98 20.36
C CYS A 53 -1.42 4.65 21.31
N GLY A 54 -0.42 3.90 21.76
CA GLY A 54 0.67 4.34 22.63
C GLY A 54 1.69 5.21 21.89
N ASP A 55 2.04 4.83 20.66
CA ASP A 55 3.08 5.50 19.87
C ASP A 55 2.55 6.68 19.03
N THR A 56 1.23 6.85 18.94
CA THR A 56 0.62 7.89 18.10
C THR A 56 -0.45 8.73 18.81
N SER A 57 -0.73 9.90 18.26
CA SER A 57 -1.71 10.83 18.83
C SER A 57 -2.55 11.56 17.77
N GLY A 58 -3.59 12.27 18.24
CA GLY A 58 -4.44 13.12 17.41
C GLY A 58 -5.16 12.40 16.26
N HIS A 59 -5.37 13.11 15.16
CA HIS A 59 -6.03 12.59 13.97
C HIS A 59 -5.22 11.53 13.23
N PHE A 60 -3.88 11.57 13.34
CA PHE A 60 -3.00 10.54 12.78
C PHE A 60 -3.28 9.18 13.43
N LYS A 61 -3.28 9.12 14.77
CA LYS A 61 -3.71 7.92 15.51
C LYS A 61 -5.08 7.44 15.07
N ARG A 62 -6.05 8.36 15.06
CA ARG A 62 -7.44 8.02 14.78
C ARG A 62 -7.59 7.36 13.41
N LEU A 63 -6.90 7.87 12.40
CA LEU A 63 -6.94 7.28 11.06
C LEU A 63 -6.26 5.90 11.04
N LEU A 64 -5.10 5.73 11.68
CA LEU A 64 -4.45 4.42 11.78
C LEU A 64 -5.36 3.37 12.43
N VAL A 65 -6.00 3.70 13.55
CA VAL A 65 -6.94 2.79 14.24
C VAL A 65 -8.13 2.43 13.34
N ILE A 66 -8.71 3.40 12.62
CA ILE A 66 -9.81 3.11 11.66
C ILE A 66 -9.35 2.14 10.58
N LEU A 67 -8.13 2.30 10.05
CA LEU A 67 -7.57 1.44 9.02
C LEU A 67 -7.25 0.03 9.56
N LEU A 68 -6.71 -0.07 10.78
CA LEU A 68 -6.39 -1.33 11.45
C LEU A 68 -7.63 -2.19 11.70
N GLN A 69 -8.74 -1.57 12.08
CA GLN A 69 -9.98 -2.29 12.36
C GLN A 69 -10.59 -2.96 11.11
N ALA A 70 -10.14 -2.60 9.90
CA ALA A 70 -10.52 -3.22 8.63
C ALA A 70 -12.05 -3.27 8.36
N LYS A 71 -12.83 -2.39 8.98
CA LYS A 71 -14.30 -2.28 8.84
C LYS A 71 -14.72 -1.31 7.73
N ARG A 72 -13.89 -1.15 6.70
CA ARG A 72 -14.17 -0.25 5.57
C ARG A 72 -15.43 -0.73 4.82
N GLN A 73 -16.26 0.22 4.40
CA GLN A 73 -17.48 -0.06 3.64
C GLN A 73 -17.16 -0.71 2.28
N SER A 74 -18.11 -1.46 1.73
CA SER A 74 -18.02 -2.11 0.42
C SER A 74 -18.96 -1.47 -0.60
N GLY A 75 -18.60 -1.55 -1.89
CA GLY A 75 -19.40 -1.01 -2.98
C GLY A 75 -19.45 0.52 -3.05
N ILE A 76 -20.23 1.03 -4.01
CA ILE A 76 -20.43 2.47 -4.24
C ILE A 76 -21.77 2.89 -3.64
N GLN A 77 -21.78 3.97 -2.87
CA GLN A 77 -22.99 4.57 -2.31
C GLN A 77 -23.36 5.82 -3.13
N GLU A 78 -24.03 5.62 -4.27
CA GLU A 78 -24.31 6.68 -5.26
C GLU A 78 -24.91 7.96 -4.62
N GLY A 79 -25.86 7.81 -3.70
CA GLY A 79 -26.50 8.95 -3.01
C GLY A 79 -25.57 9.77 -2.10
N ASN A 80 -24.40 9.25 -1.75
CA ASN A 80 -23.44 9.90 -0.86
C ASN A 80 -22.26 10.55 -1.58
N ILE A 81 -22.11 10.36 -2.90
CA ILE A 81 -20.94 10.84 -3.65
C ILE A 81 -20.81 12.36 -3.55
N GLU A 82 -21.87 13.08 -3.96
CA GLU A 82 -21.89 14.55 -3.95
C GLU A 82 -21.82 15.09 -2.52
N THR A 83 -22.47 14.42 -1.55
CA THR A 83 -22.43 14.86 -0.16
C THR A 83 -21.06 14.69 0.47
N ASP A 84 -20.36 13.59 0.18
CA ASP A 84 -19.00 13.35 0.70
C ASP A 84 -18.01 14.32 0.03
N ALA A 85 -18.14 14.58 -1.29
CA ALA A 85 -17.32 15.55 -2.00
C ALA A 85 -17.51 16.97 -1.45
N GLN A 86 -18.76 17.39 -1.27
CA GLN A 86 -19.10 18.68 -0.67
C GLN A 86 -18.59 18.80 0.77
N ALA A 87 -18.65 17.72 1.57
CA ALA A 87 -18.14 17.71 2.93
C ALA A 87 -16.62 17.87 2.96
N LEU A 88 -15.88 17.20 2.08
CA LEU A 88 -14.43 17.36 1.94
C LEU A 88 -14.04 18.77 1.47
N PHE A 89 -14.80 19.34 0.53
CA PHE A 89 -14.58 20.71 0.06
C PHE A 89 -14.77 21.72 1.20
N LYS A 90 -15.88 21.58 1.92
CA LYS A 90 -16.17 22.38 3.11
C LYS A 90 -15.14 22.20 4.21
N ALA A 91 -14.55 21.01 4.32
CA ALA A 91 -13.61 20.67 5.37
C ALA A 91 -12.22 21.31 5.19
N GLY A 92 -11.81 21.59 3.95
CA GLY A 92 -10.56 22.31 3.64
C GLY A 92 -10.82 23.66 2.99
N GLU A 93 -10.93 23.67 1.67
CA GLU A 93 -10.93 24.87 0.81
C GLU A 93 -11.96 25.96 1.17
N GLU A 94 -13.11 25.63 1.78
CA GLU A 94 -14.16 26.62 2.11
C GLU A 94 -13.95 27.33 3.47
N LYS A 95 -12.89 27.01 4.22
CA LYS A 95 -12.62 27.64 5.54
C LYS A 95 -11.13 27.96 5.73
N TYR A 96 -10.82 28.76 6.76
CA TYR A 96 -9.44 28.93 7.22
C TYR A 96 -9.07 27.80 8.18
N GLY A 97 -8.06 27.01 7.81
CA GLY A 97 -7.68 25.79 8.52
C GLY A 97 -8.51 24.59 8.06
N THR A 98 -8.23 23.43 8.64
CA THR A 98 -8.77 22.16 8.15
C THR A 98 -9.64 21.50 9.19
N ASP A 99 -10.73 20.87 8.76
CA ASP A 99 -11.45 19.89 9.56
C ASP A 99 -10.91 18.50 9.23
N GLU A 100 -9.81 18.15 9.90
CA GLU A 100 -9.14 16.86 9.72
C GLU A 100 -10.07 15.70 10.09
N GLN A 101 -11.03 15.92 11.00
CA GLN A 101 -11.98 14.89 11.40
C GLN A 101 -12.87 14.45 10.23
N SER A 102 -13.33 15.37 9.40
CA SER A 102 -14.10 15.06 8.19
C SER A 102 -13.27 14.24 7.19
N PHE A 103 -12.02 14.63 6.94
CA PHE A 103 -11.09 13.87 6.10
C PHE A 103 -10.87 12.45 6.62
N VAL A 104 -10.53 12.30 7.90
CA VAL A 104 -10.30 11.00 8.55
C VAL A 104 -11.54 10.11 8.48
N THR A 105 -12.72 10.68 8.69
CA THR A 105 -13.98 9.91 8.70
C THR A 105 -14.31 9.38 7.30
N ILE A 106 -14.26 10.24 6.28
CA ILE A 106 -14.64 9.86 4.91
C ILE A 106 -13.57 8.93 4.30
N LEU A 107 -12.30 9.32 4.34
CA LEU A 107 -11.21 8.56 3.71
C LEU A 107 -10.89 7.25 4.44
N GLY A 108 -11.12 7.20 5.76
CA GLY A 108 -10.94 5.98 6.54
C GLY A 108 -12.00 4.91 6.23
N ASN A 109 -13.27 5.31 6.09
CA ASN A 109 -14.41 4.38 6.12
C ASN A 109 -15.04 4.08 4.76
N ARG A 110 -14.96 4.98 3.77
CA ARG A 110 -15.56 4.74 2.44
C ARG A 110 -14.74 3.72 1.65
N SER A 111 -15.42 2.95 0.79
CA SER A 111 -14.76 2.00 -0.10
C SER A 111 -13.86 2.72 -1.10
N ALA A 112 -12.80 2.07 -1.59
CA ALA A 112 -11.94 2.65 -2.63
C ALA A 112 -12.68 2.93 -3.94
N GLN A 113 -13.72 2.16 -4.28
CA GLN A 113 -14.54 2.39 -5.47
C GLN A 113 -15.40 3.66 -5.31
N HIS A 114 -15.98 3.85 -4.13
CA HIS A 114 -16.75 5.05 -3.78
C HIS A 114 -15.86 6.28 -3.75
N LEU A 115 -14.70 6.19 -3.08
CA LEU A 115 -13.75 7.30 -2.98
C LEU A 115 -13.28 7.80 -4.34
N ARG A 116 -13.04 6.92 -5.31
CA ARG A 116 -12.70 7.36 -6.68
C ARG A 116 -13.78 8.25 -7.29
N LYS A 117 -15.06 7.90 -7.12
CA LYS A 117 -16.18 8.75 -7.58
C LYS A 117 -16.27 10.06 -6.82
N VAL A 118 -16.02 10.02 -5.51
CA VAL A 118 -15.97 11.23 -4.67
C VAL A 118 -14.84 12.16 -5.11
N PHE A 119 -13.66 11.64 -5.47
CA PHE A 119 -12.55 12.45 -5.97
C PHE A 119 -12.88 13.11 -7.31
N ASP A 120 -13.54 12.39 -8.23
CA ASP A 120 -14.01 12.95 -9.50
C ASP A 120 -15.03 14.08 -9.29
N ALA A 121 -15.96 13.92 -8.34
CA ALA A 121 -16.93 14.95 -7.98
C ALA A 121 -16.25 16.14 -7.29
N TYR A 122 -15.35 15.87 -6.35
CA TYR A 122 -14.56 16.89 -5.64
C TYR A 122 -13.79 17.78 -6.60
N MET A 123 -13.07 17.20 -7.56
CA MET A 123 -12.27 17.95 -8.54
C MET A 123 -13.14 18.92 -9.36
N LYS A 124 -14.35 18.51 -9.75
CA LYS A 124 -15.30 19.37 -10.47
C LYS A 124 -15.76 20.57 -9.63
N MET A 125 -15.79 20.43 -8.31
CA MET A 125 -16.26 21.46 -7.39
C MET A 125 -15.14 22.40 -6.96
N SER A 126 -13.97 21.86 -6.58
CA SER A 126 -12.85 22.62 -6.03
C SER A 126 -11.92 23.19 -7.12
N GLY A 127 -11.86 22.53 -8.28
CA GLY A 127 -10.85 22.79 -9.30
C GLY A 127 -9.45 22.21 -9.00
N TYR A 128 -9.31 21.47 -7.90
CA TYR A 128 -8.05 20.85 -7.47
C TYR A 128 -8.20 19.34 -7.30
N GLU A 129 -7.12 18.61 -7.53
CA GLU A 129 -7.05 17.19 -7.17
C GLU A 129 -7.06 17.05 -5.64
N MET A 130 -7.65 15.96 -5.15
CA MET A 130 -7.71 15.68 -3.70
C MET A 130 -6.32 15.71 -3.04
N GLU A 131 -5.31 15.17 -3.73
CA GLU A 131 -3.93 15.16 -3.29
C GLU A 131 -3.33 16.56 -3.14
N GLU A 132 -3.70 17.50 -4.03
CA GLU A 132 -3.22 18.88 -3.96
C GLU A 132 -3.83 19.61 -2.77
N SER A 133 -5.14 19.46 -2.55
CA SER A 133 -5.82 20.05 -1.41
C SER A 133 -5.28 19.50 -0.09
N ILE A 134 -5.05 18.19 0.03
CA ILE A 134 -4.41 17.61 1.23
C ILE A 134 -3.03 18.21 1.49
N GLN A 135 -2.22 18.42 0.45
CA GLN A 135 -0.87 19.00 0.59
C GLN A 135 -0.88 20.45 1.09
N ARG A 136 -1.89 21.23 0.72
CA ARG A 136 -2.05 22.63 1.12
C ARG A 136 -2.65 22.77 2.52
N GLU A 137 -3.61 21.91 2.84
CA GLU A 137 -4.46 22.03 4.03
C GLU A 137 -3.94 21.25 5.23
N THR A 138 -3.04 20.27 5.05
CA THR A 138 -2.53 19.44 6.15
C THR A 138 -1.01 19.40 6.20
N SER A 139 -0.45 18.94 7.33
CA SER A 139 1.01 18.84 7.51
C SER A 139 1.40 17.61 8.33
N GLY A 140 2.72 17.36 8.41
CA GLY A 140 3.30 16.25 9.19
C GLY A 140 2.81 14.86 8.76
N GLY A 141 2.88 13.90 9.69
CA GLY A 141 2.52 12.50 9.42
C GLY A 141 1.05 12.29 9.04
N LEU A 142 0.15 13.18 9.47
CA LEU A 142 -1.26 13.12 9.03
C LEU A 142 -1.39 13.37 7.53
N LYS A 143 -0.71 14.39 7.00
CA LYS A 143 -0.68 14.67 5.55
C LYS A 143 -0.19 13.44 4.79
N ASP A 144 0.92 12.87 5.22
CA ASP A 144 1.54 11.74 4.51
C ASP A 144 0.63 10.50 4.54
N LEU A 145 -0.05 10.23 5.66
CA LEU A 145 -1.03 9.16 5.78
C LEU A 145 -2.28 9.39 4.92
N LEU A 146 -2.83 10.60 4.91
CA LEU A 146 -3.98 10.95 4.06
C LEU A 146 -3.63 10.81 2.57
N LEU A 147 -2.46 11.29 2.16
CA LEU A 147 -1.97 11.11 0.79
C LEU A 147 -1.80 9.64 0.42
N ALA A 148 -1.25 8.82 1.32
CA ALA A 148 -1.12 7.38 1.09
C ALA A 148 -2.50 6.71 0.92
N VAL A 149 -3.49 7.06 1.76
CA VAL A 149 -4.86 6.54 1.65
C VAL A 149 -5.51 6.92 0.32
N VAL A 150 -5.40 8.18 -0.10
CA VAL A 150 -5.97 8.67 -1.36
C VAL A 150 -5.31 7.99 -2.56
N LYS A 151 -3.98 7.94 -2.60
CA LYS A 151 -3.22 7.28 -3.68
C LYS A 151 -3.56 5.79 -3.77
N CYS A 152 -3.62 5.08 -2.65
CA CYS A 152 -4.04 3.69 -2.61
C CYS A 152 -5.50 3.49 -3.06
N ALA A 153 -6.42 4.41 -2.71
CA ALA A 153 -7.80 4.35 -3.17
C ALA A 153 -7.91 4.53 -4.70
N ARG A 154 -7.03 5.32 -5.31
CA ARG A 154 -6.94 5.45 -6.77
C ARG A 154 -6.33 4.22 -7.42
N SER A 155 -5.13 3.84 -6.98
CA SER A 155 -4.38 2.70 -7.50
C SER A 155 -3.27 2.29 -6.53
N VAL A 156 -3.44 1.13 -5.89
CA VAL A 156 -2.40 0.53 -5.04
C VAL A 156 -1.11 0.26 -5.83
N PRO A 157 -1.15 -0.28 -7.08
CA PRO A 157 0.06 -0.45 -7.88
C PRO A 157 0.80 0.86 -8.16
N ALA A 158 0.08 1.94 -8.51
CA ALA A 158 0.71 3.23 -8.78
C ALA A 158 1.35 3.85 -7.51
N TYR A 159 0.70 3.69 -6.35
CA TYR A 159 1.28 4.11 -5.08
C TYR A 159 2.61 3.41 -4.80
N PHE A 160 2.68 2.09 -4.99
CA PHE A 160 3.93 1.35 -4.78
C PHE A 160 4.98 1.66 -5.86
N ALA A 161 4.59 1.93 -7.10
CA ALA A 161 5.50 2.38 -8.14
C ALA A 161 6.18 3.70 -7.74
N GLU A 162 5.39 4.67 -7.27
CA GLU A 162 5.90 5.94 -6.75
C GLU A 162 6.78 5.75 -5.51
N THR A 163 6.37 4.88 -4.59
CA THR A 163 7.15 4.54 -3.38
C THR A 163 8.52 3.96 -3.74
N LEU A 164 8.58 3.03 -4.68
CA LEU A 164 9.83 2.45 -5.18
C LEU A 164 10.71 3.50 -5.87
N TYR A 165 10.11 4.38 -6.66
CA TYR A 165 10.85 5.43 -7.34
C TYR A 165 11.52 6.36 -6.33
N TYR A 166 10.78 6.85 -5.33
CA TYR A 166 11.37 7.73 -4.32
C TYR A 166 12.36 7.03 -3.39
N ALA A 167 12.23 5.72 -3.17
CA ALA A 167 13.23 4.94 -2.43
C ALA A 167 14.58 4.85 -3.15
N MET A 168 14.60 4.93 -4.48
CA MET A 168 15.82 4.86 -5.30
C MET A 168 16.21 6.21 -5.93
N LYS A 169 15.40 7.26 -5.72
CA LYS A 169 15.65 8.56 -6.33
C LYS A 169 16.64 9.34 -5.47
N GLY A 170 17.79 9.67 -6.05
CA GLY A 170 18.74 10.62 -5.46
C GLY A 170 20.06 9.97 -5.10
N ALA A 171 20.72 10.49 -4.06
CA ALA A 171 21.97 9.94 -3.59
C ALA A 171 21.71 8.84 -2.56
N GLY A 172 22.09 7.60 -2.88
CA GLY A 172 21.83 6.43 -2.05
C GLY A 172 20.41 5.88 -2.23
N THR A 173 20.08 4.85 -1.45
CA THR A 173 18.85 4.07 -1.56
C THR A 173 18.22 3.91 -0.18
N ASP A 174 16.91 4.11 -0.06
CA ASP A 174 16.14 3.63 1.09
C ASP A 174 15.89 2.13 0.95
N ASP A 175 16.92 1.35 1.30
CA ASP A 175 16.92 -0.11 1.19
C ASP A 175 15.76 -0.74 1.99
N ASN A 176 15.39 -0.19 3.14
CA ASN A 176 14.29 -0.72 3.95
C ASN A 176 12.97 -0.66 3.21
N THR A 177 12.67 0.47 2.55
CA THR A 177 11.46 0.62 1.75
C THR A 177 11.52 -0.21 0.48
N LEU A 178 12.66 -0.21 -0.23
CA LEU A 178 12.86 -1.01 -1.43
C LEU A 178 12.64 -2.50 -1.16
N ILE A 179 13.31 -3.05 -0.14
CA ILE A 179 13.17 -4.47 0.25
C ILE A 179 11.74 -4.77 0.67
N ARG A 180 11.15 -3.95 1.54
CA ARG A 180 9.79 -4.16 2.05
C ARG A 180 8.77 -4.26 0.92
N VAL A 181 8.81 -3.36 -0.05
CA VAL A 181 7.88 -3.37 -1.19
C VAL A 181 8.19 -4.53 -2.14
N MET A 182 9.46 -4.72 -2.53
CA MET A 182 9.83 -5.78 -3.47
C MET A 182 9.48 -7.18 -2.96
N VAL A 183 9.68 -7.44 -1.66
CA VAL A 183 9.33 -8.73 -1.05
C VAL A 183 7.81 -8.86 -0.91
N SER A 184 7.15 -7.90 -0.24
CA SER A 184 5.73 -8.03 0.10
C SER A 184 4.77 -8.00 -1.10
N ARG A 185 5.20 -7.43 -2.23
CA ARG A 185 4.37 -7.30 -3.44
C ARG A 185 4.70 -8.29 -4.55
N SER A 186 5.83 -9.00 -4.44
CA SER A 186 6.35 -9.92 -5.48
C SER A 186 5.32 -10.91 -6.02
N GLU A 187 4.51 -11.49 -5.13
CA GLU A 187 3.48 -12.48 -5.47
C GLU A 187 2.05 -11.92 -5.43
N VAL A 188 1.90 -10.59 -5.32
CA VAL A 188 0.58 -9.93 -5.18
C VAL A 188 0.22 -9.17 -6.46
N ASP A 189 0.99 -8.12 -6.78
CA ASP A 189 0.68 -7.18 -7.87
C ASP A 189 1.94 -6.54 -8.48
N LEU A 190 3.11 -7.15 -8.33
CA LEU A 190 4.37 -6.57 -8.81
C LEU A 190 4.40 -6.33 -10.33
N LEU A 191 3.67 -7.13 -11.12
CA LEU A 191 3.53 -6.89 -12.56
C LEU A 191 2.75 -5.60 -12.86
N ASP A 192 1.68 -5.33 -12.11
CA ASP A 192 0.91 -4.09 -12.24
C ASP A 192 1.73 -2.88 -11.75
N ILE A 193 2.50 -3.06 -10.67
CA ILE A 193 3.43 -2.04 -10.15
C ILE A 193 4.47 -1.70 -11.22
N ARG A 194 5.05 -2.70 -11.90
CA ARG A 194 6.00 -2.49 -13.00
C ARG A 194 5.39 -1.71 -14.16
N ALA A 195 4.16 -2.04 -14.54
CA ALA A 195 3.45 -1.34 -15.60
C ALA A 195 3.18 0.14 -15.25
N GLU A 196 2.69 0.42 -14.04
CA GLU A 196 2.49 1.80 -13.59
C GLU A 196 3.83 2.54 -13.42
N PHE A 197 4.88 1.89 -12.92
CA PHE A 197 6.22 2.48 -12.84
C PHE A 197 6.72 2.93 -14.22
N ARG A 198 6.58 2.08 -15.24
CA ARG A 198 7.00 2.41 -16.61
C ARG A 198 6.18 3.52 -17.23
N LYS A 199 4.90 3.62 -16.88
CA LYS A 199 4.00 4.70 -17.33
C LYS A 199 4.33 6.03 -16.66
N MET A 200 4.72 6.01 -15.39
CA MET A 200 4.98 7.20 -14.59
C MET A 200 6.41 7.74 -14.77
N PHE A 201 7.38 6.88 -15.07
CA PHE A 201 8.80 7.24 -15.09
C PHE A 201 9.48 6.84 -16.40
N ALA A 202 10.54 7.57 -16.77
CA ALA A 202 11.24 7.38 -18.05
C ALA A 202 12.03 6.06 -18.17
N CYS A 203 12.09 5.26 -17.11
CA CYS A 203 12.82 4.00 -17.02
C CYS A 203 11.91 2.87 -16.50
N SER A 204 12.33 1.61 -16.68
CA SER A 204 11.65 0.47 -16.06
C SER A 204 12.10 0.31 -14.61
N LEU A 205 11.26 -0.30 -13.77
CA LEU A 205 11.63 -0.64 -12.39
C LEU A 205 12.91 -1.50 -12.35
N HIS A 206 13.00 -2.48 -13.25
CA HIS A 206 14.17 -3.35 -13.38
C HIS A 206 15.46 -2.55 -13.65
N SER A 207 15.41 -1.60 -14.58
CA SER A 207 16.57 -0.74 -14.91
C SER A 207 16.96 0.17 -13.75
N MET A 208 15.98 0.71 -13.00
CA MET A 208 16.23 1.53 -11.81
C MET A 208 16.96 0.74 -10.72
N ILE A 209 16.45 -0.45 -10.37
CA ILE A 209 17.07 -1.35 -9.38
C ILE A 209 18.49 -1.71 -9.80
N LYS A 210 18.71 -2.00 -11.09
CA LYS A 210 20.03 -2.36 -11.62
C LYS A 210 21.06 -1.23 -11.50
N GLY A 211 20.61 0.02 -11.63
CA GLY A 211 21.45 1.21 -11.49
C GLY A 211 21.79 1.54 -10.04
N ASP A 212 20.84 1.32 -9.13
CA ASP A 212 20.91 1.86 -7.77
C ASP A 212 21.47 0.87 -6.73
N THR A 213 21.36 -0.44 -6.97
CA THR A 213 21.79 -1.48 -6.02
C THR A 213 23.05 -2.20 -6.51
N GLY A 214 23.70 -3.07 -5.74
CA GLY A 214 24.94 -3.78 -6.13
C GLY A 214 25.02 -5.24 -5.69
N GLY A 215 26.00 -5.98 -6.23
CA GLY A 215 26.34 -7.34 -5.77
C GLY A 215 25.19 -8.35 -5.86
N ASP A 216 25.16 -9.30 -4.92
CA ASP A 216 24.12 -10.33 -4.85
C ASP A 216 22.76 -9.75 -4.40
N TYR A 217 22.79 -8.66 -3.63
CA TYR A 217 21.58 -7.91 -3.27
C TYR A 217 20.82 -7.46 -4.53
N ARG A 218 21.51 -6.84 -5.51
CA ARG A 218 20.94 -6.49 -6.81
C ARG A 218 20.34 -7.71 -7.51
N LYS A 219 21.10 -8.81 -7.59
CA LYS A 219 20.65 -10.03 -8.28
C LYS A 219 19.34 -10.55 -7.68
N THR A 220 19.23 -10.58 -6.35
CA THR A 220 18.01 -10.99 -5.66
C THR A 220 16.83 -10.08 -5.98
N LEU A 221 17.02 -8.76 -5.94
CA LEU A 221 15.94 -7.82 -6.27
C LEU A 221 15.50 -7.90 -7.73
N LEU A 222 16.44 -8.10 -8.68
CA LEU A 222 16.09 -8.27 -10.09
C LEU A 222 15.36 -9.61 -10.32
N LEU A 223 15.71 -10.67 -9.59
CA LEU A 223 14.97 -11.95 -9.64
C LEU A 223 13.54 -11.78 -9.14
N LEU A 224 13.32 -11.02 -8.06
CA LEU A 224 11.98 -10.69 -7.56
C LEU A 224 11.23 -9.80 -8.57
N CYS A 225 11.90 -8.81 -9.15
CA CYS A 225 11.33 -7.93 -10.17
C CYS A 225 10.87 -8.70 -11.41
N GLY A 226 11.60 -9.75 -11.77
CA GLY A 226 11.39 -10.51 -13.00
C GLY A 226 12.09 -9.86 -14.20
N GLY A 227 11.42 -9.82 -15.34
CA GLY A 227 11.98 -9.30 -16.60
C GLY A 227 12.01 -7.77 -16.69
N ASP A 228 12.71 -7.26 -17.71
CA ASP A 228 12.70 -5.85 -18.05
C ASP A 228 11.47 -5.49 -18.91
N ASP A 229 10.92 -4.29 -18.70
CA ASP A 229 9.75 -3.73 -19.42
C ASP A 229 10.19 -2.62 -20.40
N ALA A 230 11.45 -2.68 -20.83
CA ALA A 230 12.10 -1.70 -21.70
C ALA A 230 11.61 -1.77 -23.15
#